data_AF-A0A139CUX6-F1
#
_entry.id   AF-A0A139CUX6-F1
#
_cell.length_a   1.000
_cell.length_b   1.000
_cell.length_c   1.000
_cell.angle_alpha   90.00
_cell.angle_beta   90.00
_cell.angle_gamma   90.00
#
_symmetry.space_group_name_H-M   'P 1'
#
loop_
_entity.id
_entity.type
_entity.pdbx_description
1 polymer ?
#
loop_
_entity_poly.entity_id
_entity_poly.type
_entity_poly.pdbx_seq_one_letter_code
_entity_poly.pdbx_strand_id
1 'polypeptide(L)'
;MIGKMSAETTDWNNVQNHIRKYLDISPQSLHTDITTLSENIAMNLPIYPDLIVEENDAIYFIGIKSKATVDIIAKLNLLRDFCLKNTFPKKIQLVIAAKSFPVREKLLMDQLDITMVKLPWSIKLTTEKQSKPSNHRITSAKSWKIVSRLLKEKKTSIRQLAILEDISYGWAHKTIQALIQQNIVKKENNRVSISNADKLLNGIAWERPLNKLKSCEIQIPFSESMDAAREITRAFSMQHNIPVGFTSYTAAALYTGYGVRNDAVYYIWMMSI
;
A
#
# COMPACT_ATOMS: atom_id res chain seq x y z
N MET A 1 -4.30 -39.33 -11.96
CA MET A 1 -4.09 -38.33 -10.88
C MET A 1 -4.10 -36.95 -11.52
N ILE A 2 -5.21 -36.23 -11.43
CA ILE A 2 -5.35 -34.88 -11.98
C ILE A 2 -4.98 -33.91 -10.85
N GLY A 3 -3.84 -33.23 -11.00
CA GLY A 3 -3.31 -32.30 -10.01
C GLY A 3 -4.29 -31.17 -9.72
N LYS A 4 -4.49 -30.85 -8.43
CA LYS A 4 -5.17 -29.63 -7.99
C LYS A 4 -4.38 -28.42 -8.49
N MET A 5 -4.77 -27.87 -9.64
CA MET A 5 -4.44 -26.48 -9.97
C MET A 5 -5.01 -25.59 -8.85
N SER A 6 -4.18 -24.70 -8.31
CA SER A 6 -4.59 -23.81 -7.23
C SER A 6 -5.76 -22.92 -7.68
N ALA A 7 -6.74 -22.74 -6.80
CA ALA A 7 -7.94 -21.94 -7.09
C ALA A 7 -7.63 -20.51 -7.57
N GLU A 8 -6.47 -19.98 -7.19
CA GLU A 8 -5.97 -18.66 -7.59
C GLU A 8 -5.65 -18.58 -9.10
N THR A 9 -5.10 -19.65 -9.69
CA THR A 9 -4.80 -19.71 -11.13
C THR A 9 -6.09 -19.80 -11.95
N THR A 10 -7.11 -20.48 -11.42
CA THR A 10 -8.42 -20.60 -12.05
C THR A 10 -9.17 -19.26 -12.08
N ASP A 11 -9.14 -18.51 -10.98
CA ASP A 11 -9.82 -17.21 -10.88
C ASP A 11 -9.18 -16.13 -11.78
N TRP A 12 -7.84 -16.11 -11.89
CA TRP A 12 -7.13 -15.18 -12.78
C TRP A 12 -7.36 -15.47 -14.27
N ASN A 13 -7.35 -16.75 -14.66
CA ASN A 13 -7.66 -17.17 -16.03
C ASN A 13 -9.10 -16.77 -16.43
N ASN A 14 -10.05 -16.84 -15.48
CA ASN A 14 -11.42 -16.39 -15.71
C ASN A 14 -11.52 -14.88 -15.94
N VAL A 15 -10.76 -14.06 -15.19
CA VAL A 15 -10.67 -12.60 -15.41
C VAL A 15 -10.14 -12.31 -16.80
N GLN A 16 -9.01 -12.93 -17.17
CA GLN A 16 -8.36 -12.71 -18.47
C GLN A 16 -9.27 -13.10 -19.62
N ASN A 17 -9.93 -14.26 -19.54
CA ASN A 17 -10.86 -14.72 -20.57
C ASN A 17 -12.08 -13.80 -20.72
N HIS A 18 -12.61 -13.25 -19.62
CA HIS A 18 -13.72 -12.31 -19.68
C HIS A 18 -13.30 -10.99 -20.33
N ILE A 19 -12.14 -10.45 -19.98
CA ILE A 19 -11.61 -9.22 -20.58
C ILE A 19 -11.35 -9.42 -22.08
N ARG A 20 -10.74 -10.55 -22.47
CA ARG A 20 -10.51 -10.91 -23.87
C ARG A 20 -11.80 -10.99 -24.68
N LYS A 21 -12.81 -11.69 -24.15
CA LYS A 21 -14.13 -11.79 -24.80
C LYS A 21 -14.80 -10.42 -24.95
N TYR A 22 -14.62 -9.53 -23.99
CA TYR A 22 -15.19 -8.18 -24.06
C TYR A 22 -14.48 -7.29 -25.09
N LEU A 23 -13.16 -7.46 -25.23
CA LEU A 23 -12.34 -6.71 -26.19
C LEU A 23 -12.27 -7.36 -27.58
N ASP A 24 -12.94 -8.50 -27.78
CA ASP A 24 -12.92 -9.32 -29.02
C ASP A 24 -11.50 -9.71 -29.49
N ILE A 25 -10.59 -9.93 -28.53
CA ILE A 25 -9.18 -10.26 -28.80
C ILE A 25 -9.04 -11.76 -29.07
N SER A 26 -8.26 -12.13 -30.11
CA SER A 26 -8.05 -13.53 -30.49
C SER A 26 -7.38 -14.36 -29.38
N PRO A 27 -7.82 -15.62 -29.11
CA PRO A 27 -7.19 -16.48 -28.10
C PRO A 27 -5.74 -16.89 -28.42
N GLN A 28 -5.27 -16.62 -29.65
CA GLN A 28 -3.93 -16.98 -30.13
C GLN A 28 -2.87 -15.88 -29.97
N SER A 29 -3.22 -14.65 -29.54
CA SER A 29 -2.27 -13.55 -29.30
C SER A 29 -1.45 -13.72 -28.00
N LEU A 30 -1.30 -14.96 -27.56
CA LEU A 30 -0.67 -15.32 -26.30
C LEU A 30 0.83 -15.46 -26.50
N HIS A 31 1.56 -14.35 -26.54
CA HIS A 31 2.95 -14.31 -26.12
C HIS A 31 3.38 -12.90 -25.76
N THR A 32 3.34 -12.61 -24.48
CA THR A 32 4.50 -12.03 -23.81
C THR A 32 4.21 -12.12 -22.31
N ASP A 33 4.92 -13.04 -21.66
CA ASP A 33 5.09 -12.94 -20.22
C ASP A 33 5.49 -11.50 -19.88
N ILE A 34 5.09 -11.02 -18.71
CA ILE A 34 5.51 -9.70 -18.18
C ILE A 34 7.02 -9.50 -18.36
N THR A 35 7.80 -10.60 -18.31
CA THR A 35 9.25 -10.66 -18.59
C THR A 35 9.65 -10.27 -20.02
N THR A 36 9.00 -10.77 -21.08
CA THR A 36 9.47 -10.56 -22.47
C THR A 36 9.09 -9.19 -23.04
N LEU A 37 8.00 -8.57 -22.56
CA LEU A 37 7.76 -7.14 -22.80
C LEU A 37 8.61 -6.28 -21.88
N SER A 38 8.81 -6.64 -20.60
CA SER A 38 9.71 -5.87 -19.70
C SER A 38 11.16 -5.79 -20.17
N GLU A 39 11.61 -6.70 -21.02
CA GLU A 39 12.94 -6.65 -21.64
C GLU A 39 13.03 -5.60 -22.77
N ASN A 40 11.94 -5.30 -23.47
CA ASN A 40 11.88 -4.26 -24.51
C ASN A 40 11.33 -2.92 -24.00
N ILE A 41 10.45 -2.95 -22.99
CA ILE A 41 10.07 -1.76 -22.25
C ILE A 41 11.06 -1.62 -21.10
N ALA A 42 12.15 -0.88 -21.33
CA ALA A 42 13.08 -0.43 -20.29
C ALA A 42 12.37 0.52 -19.29
N MET A 43 11.32 0.04 -18.63
CA MET A 43 10.61 0.74 -17.58
C MET A 43 11.32 0.47 -16.27
N ASN A 44 12.37 1.26 -16.03
CA ASN A 44 12.84 1.54 -14.67
C ASN A 44 11.83 2.46 -13.94
N LEU A 45 10.53 2.22 -14.12
CA LEU A 45 9.43 3.00 -13.56
C LEU A 45 8.68 2.10 -12.58
N PRO A 46 8.38 2.55 -11.34
CA PRO A 46 7.68 1.76 -10.34
C PRO A 46 6.17 1.61 -10.63
N ILE A 47 5.74 1.76 -11.89
CA ILE A 47 4.35 1.78 -12.32
C ILE A 47 4.16 0.71 -13.39
N TYR A 48 3.37 -0.31 -13.06
CA TYR A 48 3.08 -1.42 -13.96
C TYR A 48 1.57 -1.65 -14.04
N PRO A 49 1.03 -1.94 -15.23
CA PRO A 49 -0.36 -2.37 -15.38
C PRO A 49 -0.52 -3.79 -14.84
N ASP A 50 -1.74 -4.17 -14.47
CA ASP A 50 -2.03 -5.51 -13.95
C ASP A 50 -1.93 -6.57 -15.07
N LEU A 51 -2.18 -6.18 -16.33
CA LEU A 51 -2.01 -7.02 -17.51
C LEU A 51 -1.63 -6.17 -18.73
N ILE A 52 -0.77 -6.71 -19.59
CA ILE A 52 -0.45 -6.16 -20.91
C ILE A 52 -0.87 -7.18 -21.96
N VAL A 53 -1.55 -6.72 -23.01
CA VAL A 53 -1.90 -7.57 -24.16
C VAL A 53 -1.48 -6.83 -25.42
N GLU A 54 -0.82 -7.52 -26.32
CA GLU A 54 -0.42 -6.98 -27.62
C GLU A 54 -1.22 -7.68 -28.72
N GLU A 55 -1.83 -6.89 -29.60
CA GLU A 55 -2.55 -7.41 -30.76
C GLU A 55 -2.30 -6.51 -31.96
N ASN A 56 -1.72 -7.09 -33.01
CA ASN A 56 -1.38 -6.44 -34.27
C ASN A 56 -0.64 -5.10 -34.07
N ASP A 57 -1.37 -3.98 -34.12
CA ASP A 57 -0.89 -2.59 -34.11
C ASP A 57 -1.17 -1.83 -32.79
N ALA A 58 -1.74 -2.51 -31.79
CA ALA A 58 -2.09 -1.92 -30.50
C ALA A 58 -1.58 -2.72 -29.30
N ILE A 59 -1.22 -1.99 -28.25
CA ILE A 59 -0.88 -2.52 -26.93
C ILE A 59 -1.95 -2.06 -25.95
N TYR A 60 -2.55 -3.02 -25.26
CA TYR A 60 -3.55 -2.80 -24.23
C TYR A 60 -2.89 -2.82 -22.85
N PHE A 61 -2.93 -1.69 -22.15
CA PHE A 61 -2.59 -1.62 -20.72
C PHE A 61 -3.85 -1.75 -19.90
N ILE A 62 -3.93 -2.83 -19.13
CA ILE A 62 -5.14 -3.26 -18.46
C ILE A 62 -4.94 -3.14 -16.94
N GLY A 63 -5.76 -2.33 -16.29
CA GLY A 63 -5.87 -2.24 -14.83
C GLY A 63 -7.09 -3.04 -14.33
N ILE A 64 -6.88 -3.95 -13.39
CA ILE A 64 -7.89 -4.83 -12.82
C ILE A 64 -8.11 -4.46 -11.35
N LYS A 65 -9.27 -3.87 -11.02
CA LYS A 65 -9.61 -3.47 -9.64
C LYS A 65 -11.04 -3.83 -9.28
N SER A 66 -11.35 -3.94 -7.98
CA SER A 66 -12.74 -4.15 -7.54
C SER A 66 -13.64 -2.95 -7.87
N LYS A 67 -13.10 -1.74 -7.72
CA LYS A 67 -13.77 -0.46 -8.01
C LYS A 67 -12.81 0.41 -8.81
N ALA A 68 -13.30 1.04 -9.87
CA ALA A 68 -12.53 2.04 -10.60
C ALA A 68 -12.33 3.29 -9.72
N THR A 69 -11.09 3.74 -9.63
CA THR A 69 -10.68 4.90 -8.85
C THR A 69 -9.87 5.86 -9.72
N VAL A 70 -9.83 7.13 -9.33
CA VAL A 70 -8.97 8.13 -9.99
C VAL A 70 -7.48 7.72 -9.97
N ASP A 71 -7.05 7.00 -8.94
CA ASP A 71 -5.67 6.50 -8.82
C ASP A 71 -5.28 5.56 -9.97
N ILE A 72 -6.11 4.55 -10.30
CA ILE A 72 -5.79 3.63 -11.40
C ILE A 72 -5.87 4.34 -12.77
N ILE A 73 -6.80 5.28 -12.92
CA ILE A 73 -6.90 6.13 -14.13
C ILE A 73 -5.61 6.95 -14.31
N ALA A 74 -5.16 7.64 -13.26
CA ALA A 74 -3.96 8.46 -13.29
C ALA A 74 -2.70 7.64 -13.56
N LYS A 75 -2.57 6.46 -12.92
CA LYS A 75 -1.43 5.55 -13.14
C LYS A 75 -1.31 5.08 -14.58
N LEU A 76 -2.42 4.61 -15.15
CA LEU A 76 -2.44 4.14 -16.53
C LEU A 76 -2.20 5.27 -17.54
N ASN A 77 -2.75 6.46 -17.27
CA ASN A 77 -2.53 7.61 -18.15
C ASN A 77 -1.08 8.08 -18.11
N LEU A 78 -0.50 8.20 -16.91
CA LEU A 78 0.90 8.55 -16.74
C LEU A 78 1.82 7.54 -17.45
N LEU A 79 1.49 6.25 -17.36
CA LEU A 79 2.20 5.19 -18.06
C LEU A 79 2.14 5.37 -19.58
N ARG A 80 0.95 5.61 -20.15
CA ARG A 80 0.78 5.91 -21.57
C ARG A 80 1.63 7.11 -21.98
N ASP A 81 1.62 8.19 -21.21
CA ASP A 81 2.40 9.41 -21.49
C ASP A 81 3.91 9.13 -21.53
N PHE A 82 4.42 8.30 -20.60
CA PHE A 82 5.83 7.89 -20.62
C PHE A 82 6.19 7.06 -21.85
N CYS A 83 5.34 6.11 -22.23
CA CYS A 83 5.58 5.28 -23.40
C CYS A 83 5.53 6.12 -24.70
N LEU A 84 4.60 7.07 -24.81
CA LEU A 84 4.51 7.96 -25.98
C LEU A 84 5.77 8.85 -26.13
N LYS A 85 6.34 9.33 -25.01
CA LYS A 85 7.58 10.13 -25.03
C LYS A 85 8.80 9.35 -25.48
N ASN A 86 8.83 8.04 -25.25
CA ASN A 86 9.96 7.18 -25.60
C ASN A 86 9.83 6.55 -27.00
N THR A 87 8.98 7.11 -27.87
CA THR A 87 8.75 6.67 -29.26
C THR A 87 8.33 5.19 -29.34
N PHE A 88 7.14 4.89 -28.80
CA PHE A 88 6.56 3.57 -28.93
C PHE A 88 6.02 3.32 -30.35
N PRO A 89 6.36 2.19 -30.99
CA PRO A 89 5.96 1.92 -32.37
C PRO A 89 4.47 1.54 -32.54
N LYS A 90 3.73 1.32 -31.45
CA LYS A 90 2.34 0.83 -31.47
C LYS A 90 1.40 1.74 -30.68
N LYS A 91 0.12 1.75 -31.08
CA LYS A 91 -0.93 2.54 -30.39
C LYS A 91 -1.20 1.96 -28.99
N ILE A 92 -1.29 2.82 -27.98
CA ILE A 92 -1.52 2.38 -26.59
C ILE A 92 -2.99 2.60 -26.19
N GLN A 93 -3.72 1.50 -26.00
CA GLN A 93 -5.09 1.49 -25.52
C GLN A 93 -5.10 1.25 -24.00
N LEU A 94 -5.79 2.10 -23.25
CA LEU A 94 -5.97 1.91 -21.81
C LEU A 94 -7.30 1.23 -21.55
N VAL A 95 -7.27 0.24 -20.66
CA VAL A 95 -8.45 -0.53 -20.28
C VAL A 95 -8.52 -0.64 -18.77
N ILE A 96 -9.68 -0.34 -18.18
CA ILE A 96 -9.93 -0.58 -16.76
C ILE A 96 -11.04 -1.62 -16.63
N ALA A 97 -10.67 -2.77 -16.07
CA ALA A 97 -11.59 -3.84 -15.73
C ALA A 97 -11.97 -3.74 -14.24
N ALA A 98 -13.24 -3.44 -13.96
CA ALA A 98 -13.73 -3.31 -12.59
C ALA A 98 -15.16 -3.82 -12.38
N LYS A 99 -15.50 -4.18 -11.13
CA LYS A 99 -16.87 -4.59 -10.77
C LYS A 99 -17.82 -3.39 -10.66
N SER A 100 -17.28 -2.24 -10.27
CA SER A 100 -18.05 -1.01 -10.08
C SER A 100 -17.32 0.22 -10.63
N PHE A 101 -18.09 1.10 -11.25
CA PHE A 101 -17.63 2.35 -11.86
C PHE A 101 -18.51 3.50 -11.36
N PRO A 102 -18.02 4.35 -10.45
CA PRO A 102 -18.78 5.52 -10.01
C PRO A 102 -18.88 6.56 -11.13
N VAL A 103 -19.92 7.41 -11.07
CA VAL A 103 -20.28 8.36 -12.14
C VAL A 103 -19.13 9.30 -12.49
N ARG A 104 -18.43 9.81 -11.47
CA ARG A 104 -17.29 10.71 -11.64
C ARG A 104 -16.17 10.06 -12.44
N GLU A 105 -15.79 8.84 -12.09
CA GLU A 105 -14.73 8.10 -12.77
C GLU A 105 -15.12 7.69 -14.18
N LYS A 106 -16.41 7.39 -14.44
CA LYS A 106 -16.89 7.15 -15.81
C LYS A 106 -16.65 8.35 -16.72
N LEU A 107 -17.07 9.54 -16.28
CA LEU A 107 -16.87 10.78 -17.04
C LEU A 107 -15.38 11.02 -17.32
N LEU A 108 -14.50 10.77 -16.34
CA LEU A 108 -13.06 10.90 -16.52
C LEU A 108 -12.47 9.89 -17.52
N MET A 109 -12.92 8.63 -17.48
CA MET A 109 -12.47 7.61 -18.42
C MET A 109 -12.93 7.90 -19.84
N ASP A 110 -14.17 8.39 -20.00
CA ASP A 110 -14.71 8.79 -21.30
C ASP A 110 -13.89 9.95 -21.90
N GLN A 111 -13.49 10.92 -21.08
CA GLN A 111 -12.63 12.04 -21.49
C GLN A 111 -11.20 11.62 -21.87
N LEU A 112 -10.69 10.53 -21.30
CA LEU A 112 -9.31 10.06 -21.48
C LEU A 112 -9.20 8.89 -22.48
N ASP A 113 -10.29 8.55 -23.17
CA ASP A 113 -10.37 7.42 -24.09
C ASP A 113 -9.88 6.11 -23.42
N ILE A 114 -10.44 5.83 -22.24
CA ILE A 114 -10.16 4.62 -21.46
C ILE A 114 -11.34 3.66 -21.57
N THR A 115 -11.09 2.46 -22.10
CA THR A 115 -12.12 1.43 -22.25
C THR A 115 -12.52 0.85 -20.89
N MET A 116 -13.82 0.91 -20.59
CA MET A 116 -14.40 0.31 -19.40
C MET A 116 -14.80 -1.15 -19.64
N VAL A 117 -14.32 -2.07 -18.82
CA VAL A 117 -14.73 -3.47 -18.84
C VAL A 117 -15.40 -3.84 -17.53
N LYS A 118 -16.70 -4.13 -17.57
CA LYS A 118 -17.44 -4.54 -16.37
C LYS A 118 -17.19 -6.01 -16.05
N LEU A 119 -16.58 -6.24 -14.88
CA LEU A 119 -16.33 -7.59 -14.37
C LEU A 119 -17.58 -8.12 -13.64
N PRO A 120 -17.98 -9.37 -13.87
CA PRO A 120 -19.06 -10.00 -13.12
C PRO A 120 -18.67 -10.18 -11.65
N TRP A 121 -19.67 -10.04 -10.77
CA TRP A 121 -19.48 -10.13 -9.32
C TRP A 121 -18.97 -11.50 -8.85
N SER A 122 -19.25 -12.55 -9.62
CA SER A 122 -18.82 -13.94 -9.39
C SER A 122 -17.32 -14.13 -9.42
N ILE A 123 -16.58 -13.27 -10.13
CA ILE A 123 -15.12 -13.35 -10.21
C ILE A 123 -14.52 -12.85 -8.90
N LYS A 124 -13.78 -13.70 -8.19
CA LYS A 124 -13.02 -13.30 -7.00
C LYS A 124 -11.74 -12.62 -7.46
N LEU A 125 -11.74 -11.29 -7.41
CA LEU A 125 -10.51 -10.52 -7.48
C LEU A 125 -9.80 -10.69 -6.16
N THR A 126 -8.78 -11.55 -6.12
CA THR A 126 -7.72 -11.50 -5.13
C THR A 126 -6.91 -10.24 -5.38
N THR A 127 -7.52 -9.06 -5.17
CA THR A 127 -6.74 -7.85 -4.96
C THR A 127 -5.72 -8.18 -3.89
N GLU A 128 -4.44 -8.00 -4.23
CA GLU A 128 -3.21 -8.06 -3.41
C GLU A 128 -3.47 -8.39 -1.97
N LYS A 129 -2.75 -9.37 -1.37
CA LYS A 129 -2.60 -9.70 0.07
C LYS A 129 -2.90 -8.56 1.08
N GLN A 130 -4.09 -8.00 1.04
CA GLN A 130 -4.64 -7.06 1.96
C GLN A 130 -5.18 -8.03 2.97
N SER A 131 -4.34 -8.29 3.97
CA SER A 131 -4.74 -9.03 5.15
C SER A 131 -6.15 -8.56 5.47
N LYS A 132 -7.14 -9.47 5.38
CA LYS A 132 -8.48 -9.21 5.90
C LYS A 132 -8.25 -8.47 7.22
N PRO A 133 -8.84 -7.29 7.44
CA PRO A 133 -8.64 -6.58 8.69
C PRO A 133 -9.00 -7.57 9.77
N SER A 134 -7.99 -8.09 10.47
CA SER A 134 -8.26 -9.02 11.54
C SER A 134 -9.06 -8.16 12.50
N ASN A 135 -10.24 -8.63 12.95
CA ASN A 135 -11.03 -7.90 13.96
C ASN A 135 -10.22 -7.61 15.25
N HIS A 136 -9.00 -8.14 15.33
CA HIS A 136 -8.01 -7.87 16.33
C HIS A 136 -7.15 -6.64 15.96
N ARG A 137 -7.50 -5.48 16.53
CA ARG A 137 -6.72 -4.24 16.37
C ARG A 137 -5.42 -4.29 17.15
N ILE A 138 -4.30 -4.16 16.44
CA ILE A 138 -2.95 -4.08 17.00
C ILE A 138 -2.80 -2.83 17.89
N THR A 139 -3.51 -1.74 17.54
CA THR A 139 -3.51 -0.46 18.26
C THR A 139 -4.50 -0.39 19.43
N SER A 140 -5.18 -1.49 19.78
CA SER A 140 -5.99 -1.56 21.00
C SER A 140 -5.09 -1.48 22.24
N ALA A 141 -5.56 -0.92 23.36
CA ALA A 141 -4.72 -0.71 24.55
C ALA A 141 -4.02 -1.99 25.03
N LYS A 142 -4.73 -3.12 25.06
CA LYS A 142 -4.17 -4.43 25.45
C LYS A 142 -3.16 -4.96 24.44
N SER A 143 -3.45 -4.88 23.14
CA SER A 143 -2.51 -5.36 22.12
C SER A 143 -1.29 -4.46 21.98
N TRP A 144 -1.45 -3.15 22.20
CA TRP A 144 -0.36 -2.20 22.15
C TRP A 144 0.67 -2.42 23.26
N LYS A 145 0.23 -2.77 24.48
CA LYS A 145 1.14 -3.18 25.56
C LYS A 145 2.05 -4.33 25.13
N ILE A 146 1.46 -5.39 24.55
CA ILE A 146 2.20 -6.55 24.03
C ILE A 146 3.19 -6.15 22.94
N VAL A 147 2.76 -5.34 21.96
CA VAL A 147 3.60 -4.87 20.85
C VAL A 147 4.74 -3.99 21.36
N SER A 148 4.45 -3.05 22.27
CA SER A 148 5.44 -2.15 22.85
C SER A 148 6.49 -2.92 23.66
N ARG A 149 6.08 -3.98 24.37
CA ARG A 149 7.00 -4.85 25.10
C ARG A 149 7.87 -5.67 24.15
N LEU A 150 7.30 -6.17 23.06
CA LEU A 150 8.04 -6.89 22.02
C LEU A 150 9.02 -5.99 21.25
N LEU A 151 8.74 -4.69 21.12
CA LEU A 151 9.67 -3.71 20.57
C LEU A 151 10.84 -3.45 21.53
N LYS A 152 10.60 -3.44 22.85
CA LYS A 152 11.62 -3.26 23.88
C LYS A 152 12.48 -4.52 24.07
N GLU A 153 11.84 -5.70 24.07
CA GLU A 153 12.50 -6.99 24.25
C GLU A 153 12.67 -7.70 22.90
N LYS A 154 13.91 -7.70 22.36
CA LYS A 154 14.22 -8.25 21.03
C LYS A 154 13.76 -9.71 20.81
N LYS A 155 13.73 -10.56 21.85
CA LYS A 155 13.28 -11.97 21.78
C LYS A 155 12.65 -12.43 23.10
N THR A 156 11.34 -12.70 23.09
CA THR A 156 10.58 -13.03 24.31
C THR A 156 9.53 -14.11 24.03
N SER A 157 8.98 -14.77 25.06
CA SER A 157 7.95 -15.81 24.89
C SER A 157 6.55 -15.20 25.07
N ILE A 158 5.53 -15.80 24.46
CA ILE A 158 4.13 -15.33 24.58
C ILE A 158 3.68 -15.33 26.05
N ARG A 159 4.11 -16.33 26.83
CA ARG A 159 3.83 -16.42 28.27
C ARG A 159 4.48 -15.28 29.04
N GLN A 160 5.74 -14.96 28.74
CA GLN A 160 6.44 -13.87 29.41
C GLN A 160 5.79 -12.52 29.11
N LEU A 161 5.40 -12.28 27.85
CA LEU A 161 4.65 -11.08 27.46
C LEU A 161 3.33 -10.93 28.21
N ALA A 162 2.60 -12.03 28.40
CA ALA A 162 1.34 -12.03 29.14
C ALA A 162 1.53 -11.68 30.62
N ILE A 163 2.55 -12.25 31.27
CA ILE A 163 2.84 -12.02 32.69
C ILE A 163 3.34 -10.59 32.93
N LEU A 164 4.28 -10.10 32.12
CA LEU A 164 4.90 -8.79 32.32
C LEU A 164 3.93 -7.61 32.14
N GLU A 165 2.96 -7.77 31.25
CA GLU A 165 2.01 -6.70 30.90
C GLU A 165 0.64 -6.86 31.58
N ASP A 166 0.49 -7.86 32.46
CA ASP A 166 -0.76 -8.24 33.13
C ASP A 166 -1.93 -8.42 32.15
N ILE A 167 -1.72 -9.27 31.14
CA ILE A 167 -2.69 -9.56 30.09
C ILE A 167 -2.92 -11.07 30.04
N SER A 168 -4.17 -11.48 29.79
CA SER A 168 -4.49 -12.89 29.66
C SER A 168 -3.70 -13.56 28.53
N TYR A 169 -3.22 -14.77 28.79
CA TYR A 169 -2.45 -15.55 27.81
C TYR A 169 -3.20 -15.71 26.47
N GLY A 170 -4.52 -15.91 26.51
CA GLY A 170 -5.34 -16.01 25.30
C GLY A 170 -5.31 -14.73 24.45
N TRP A 171 -5.30 -13.55 25.08
CA TRP A 171 -5.20 -12.27 24.38
C TRP A 171 -3.79 -12.04 23.82
N ALA A 172 -2.75 -12.39 24.58
CA ALA A 172 -1.37 -12.34 24.12
C ALA A 172 -1.16 -13.26 22.91
N HIS A 173 -1.64 -14.50 22.99
CA HIS A 173 -1.56 -15.47 21.91
C HIS A 173 -2.30 -14.98 20.67
N LYS A 174 -3.54 -14.48 20.81
CA LYS A 174 -4.31 -13.94 19.68
C LYS A 174 -3.63 -12.74 19.01
N THR A 175 -3.04 -11.84 19.80
CA THR A 175 -2.30 -10.68 19.29
C THR A 175 -1.06 -11.11 18.51
N ILE A 176 -0.27 -12.02 19.07
CA ILE A 176 0.95 -12.50 18.42
C ILE A 176 0.63 -13.30 17.15
N GLN A 177 -0.42 -14.12 17.15
CA GLN A 177 -0.86 -14.85 15.96
C GLN A 177 -1.29 -13.89 14.84
N ALA A 178 -2.02 -12.82 15.17
CA ALA A 178 -2.38 -11.79 14.18
C ALA A 178 -1.13 -11.12 13.58
N LEU A 179 -0.11 -10.82 14.39
CA LEU A 179 1.15 -10.25 13.92
C LEU A 179 1.98 -11.23 13.07
N ILE A 180 1.95 -12.53 13.40
CA ILE A 180 2.58 -13.58 12.59
C ILE A 180 1.89 -13.70 11.24
N GLN A 181 0.55 -13.71 11.20
CA GLN A 181 -0.22 -13.75 9.95
C GLN A 181 0.10 -12.58 9.02
N GLN A 182 0.42 -11.41 9.58
CA GLN A 182 0.82 -10.22 8.82
C GLN A 182 2.32 -10.17 8.48
N ASN A 183 3.09 -11.21 8.81
CA ASN A 183 4.56 -11.28 8.66
C ASN A 183 5.30 -10.13 9.37
N ILE A 184 4.74 -9.62 10.46
CA ILE A 184 5.36 -8.58 11.31
C ILE A 184 6.27 -9.23 12.35
N VAL A 185 5.82 -10.36 12.91
CA VAL A 185 6.52 -11.11 13.95
C VAL A 185 6.91 -12.48 13.41
N LYS A 186 8.13 -12.93 13.73
CA LYS A 186 8.59 -14.30 13.52
C LYS A 186 8.57 -15.07 14.84
N LYS A 187 8.24 -16.35 14.75
CA LYS A 187 8.32 -17.29 15.86
C LYS A 187 9.46 -18.27 15.57
N GLU A 188 10.49 -18.24 16.42
CA GLU A 188 11.60 -19.19 16.42
C GLU A 188 11.46 -20.04 17.68
N ASN A 189 11.16 -21.33 17.49
CA ASN A 189 10.87 -22.27 18.58
C ASN A 189 9.73 -21.75 19.50
N ASN A 190 10.07 -21.34 20.72
CA ASN A 190 9.14 -20.81 21.71
C ASN A 190 9.32 -19.31 21.99
N ARG A 191 10.12 -18.61 21.17
CA ARG A 191 10.34 -17.17 21.27
C ARG A 191 9.78 -16.47 20.05
N VAL A 192 9.32 -15.25 20.27
CA VAL A 192 8.77 -14.36 19.27
C VAL A 192 9.60 -13.08 19.23
N SER A 193 9.78 -12.56 18.02
CA SER A 193 10.51 -11.33 17.76
C SER A 193 9.92 -10.60 16.57
N ILE A 194 10.01 -9.26 16.59
CA ILE A 194 9.63 -8.46 15.44
C ILE A 194 10.66 -8.67 14.34
N SER A 195 10.18 -9.13 13.18
CA SER A 195 11.02 -9.35 12.01
C SER A 195 10.93 -8.22 11.00
N ASN A 196 9.83 -7.47 11.02
CA ASN A 196 9.61 -6.38 10.07
C ASN A 196 8.89 -5.22 10.78
N ALA A 197 9.69 -4.24 11.23
CA ALA A 197 9.19 -3.04 11.90
C ALA A 197 8.42 -2.12 10.94
N ASP A 198 8.81 -2.05 9.67
CA ASP A 198 8.13 -1.22 8.67
C ASP A 198 6.67 -1.66 8.48
N LYS A 199 6.43 -2.98 8.39
CA LYS A 199 5.07 -3.52 8.30
C LYS A 199 4.25 -3.27 9.56
N LEU A 200 4.88 -3.27 10.74
CA LEU A 200 4.20 -2.89 11.98
C LEU A 200 3.74 -1.45 11.94
N LEU A 201 4.62 -0.52 11.56
CA LEU A 201 4.31 0.90 11.44
C LEU A 201 3.22 1.16 10.39
N ASN A 202 3.29 0.49 9.25
CA ASN A 202 2.25 0.55 8.23
C ASN A 202 0.91 0.03 8.78
N GLY A 203 0.89 -1.10 9.49
CA GLY A 203 -0.32 -1.63 10.12
C GLY A 203 -0.93 -0.65 11.13
N ILE A 204 -0.10 0.01 11.94
CA ILE A 204 -0.53 1.05 12.88
C ILE A 204 -1.13 2.25 12.14
N ALA A 205 -0.47 2.73 11.07
CA ALA A 205 -0.94 3.86 10.29
C ALA A 205 -2.32 3.59 9.65
N TRP A 206 -2.58 2.36 9.22
CA TRP A 206 -3.87 1.95 8.68
C TRP A 206 -4.97 1.82 9.74
N GLU A 207 -4.65 1.38 10.96
CA GLU A 207 -5.63 1.31 12.06
C GLU A 207 -5.93 2.68 12.68
N ARG A 208 -4.95 3.60 12.66
CA ARG A 208 -5.05 4.98 13.17
C ARG A 208 -4.64 5.97 12.08
N PRO A 209 -5.52 6.25 11.09
CA PRO A 209 -5.25 7.29 10.11
C PRO A 209 -5.05 8.63 10.82
N LEU A 210 -3.97 9.36 10.47
CA LEU A 210 -3.57 10.63 11.09
C LEU A 210 -4.70 11.67 11.13
N ASN A 211 -5.62 11.63 10.18
CA ASN A 211 -6.81 12.48 10.15
C ASN A 211 -7.68 12.36 11.42
N LYS A 212 -7.68 11.20 12.10
CA LYS A 212 -8.39 11.00 13.37
C LYS A 212 -7.62 11.52 14.59
N LEU A 213 -6.33 11.83 14.43
CA LEU A 213 -5.46 12.43 15.46
C LEU A 213 -5.31 13.95 15.27
N LYS A 214 -5.84 14.50 14.17
CA LYS A 214 -5.82 15.94 13.89
C LYS A 214 -6.75 16.66 14.88
N SER A 215 -6.15 17.33 15.85
CA SER A 215 -6.88 18.18 16.82
C SER A 215 -7.08 19.60 16.26
N CYS A 216 -6.06 20.15 15.61
CA CYS A 216 -6.05 21.50 15.06
C CYS A 216 -5.09 21.58 13.88
N GLU A 217 -5.35 22.52 12.97
CA GLU A 217 -4.40 22.96 11.95
C GLU A 217 -4.17 24.45 12.13
N ILE A 218 -2.91 24.86 12.12
CA ILE A 218 -2.52 26.27 12.24
C ILE A 218 -1.67 26.64 11.04
N GLN A 219 -1.93 27.82 10.50
CA GLN A 219 -1.05 28.42 9.49
C GLN A 219 -0.04 29.29 10.22
N ILE A 220 1.23 29.07 9.92
CA ILE A 220 2.32 29.77 10.57
C ILE A 220 3.15 30.46 9.48
N PRO A 221 3.52 31.75 9.64
CA PRO A 221 4.19 32.53 8.60
C PRO A 221 5.68 32.20 8.52
N PHE A 222 6.02 30.92 8.35
CA PHE A 222 7.39 30.45 8.15
C PHE A 222 7.57 29.96 6.72
N SER A 223 8.62 30.43 6.06
CA SER A 223 9.02 29.98 4.73
C SER A 223 9.74 28.62 4.75
N GLU A 224 10.37 28.27 5.87
CA GLU A 224 11.14 27.04 6.04
C GLU A 224 10.61 26.19 7.21
N SER A 225 10.51 24.87 6.98
CA SER A 225 10.00 23.92 7.97
C SER A 225 10.88 23.79 9.20
N MET A 226 12.20 23.94 9.04
CA MET A 226 13.17 23.80 10.13
C MET A 226 13.11 24.99 11.10
N ASP A 227 12.93 26.21 10.57
CA ASP A 227 12.77 27.41 11.38
C ASP A 227 11.45 27.38 12.15
N ALA A 228 10.37 26.93 11.50
CA ALA A 228 9.11 26.68 12.17
C ALA A 228 9.26 25.68 13.33
N ALA A 229 9.90 24.54 13.08
CA ALA A 229 10.12 23.52 14.12
C ALA A 229 10.96 24.06 15.28
N ARG A 230 12.01 24.85 15.00
CA ARG A 230 12.88 25.45 16.03
C ARG A 230 12.12 26.44 16.92
N GLU A 231 11.37 27.34 16.32
CA GLU A 231 10.61 28.35 17.06
C GLU A 231 9.48 27.73 17.88
N ILE A 232 8.77 26.74 17.32
CA ILE A 232 7.77 25.98 18.08
C ILE A 232 8.44 25.24 19.23
N THR A 233 9.56 24.55 19.00
CA THR A 233 10.31 23.86 20.07
C THR A 233 10.69 24.83 21.19
N ARG A 234 11.24 26.01 20.85
CA ARG A 234 11.59 27.04 21.83
C ARG A 234 10.40 27.49 22.66
N ALA A 235 9.26 27.76 22.02
CA ALA A 235 8.05 28.19 22.70
C ALA A 235 7.57 27.14 23.72
N PHE A 236 7.57 25.86 23.36
CA PHE A 236 7.14 24.77 24.25
C PHE A 236 8.17 24.43 25.34
N SER A 237 9.48 24.53 25.04
CA SER A 237 10.54 24.38 26.04
C SER A 237 10.48 25.46 27.11
N MET A 238 10.09 26.69 26.76
CA MET A 238 10.00 27.80 27.70
C MET A 238 8.81 27.70 28.67
N GLN A 239 7.69 27.10 28.26
CA GLN A 239 6.47 27.11 29.07
C GLN A 239 6.24 25.85 29.90
N HIS A 240 6.58 24.66 29.40
CA HIS A 240 6.11 23.43 30.03
C HIS A 240 7.10 22.25 30.05
N ASN A 241 8.32 22.42 29.56
CA ASN A 241 9.34 21.34 29.47
C ASN A 241 8.77 20.04 28.85
N ILE A 242 7.85 20.18 27.88
CA ILE A 242 7.20 19.06 27.21
C ILE A 242 8.12 18.63 26.05
N PRO A 243 8.54 17.35 25.97
CA PRO A 243 9.29 16.87 24.82
C PRO A 243 8.38 16.88 23.58
N VAL A 244 8.77 17.65 22.56
CA VAL A 244 8.03 17.77 21.29
C VAL A 244 8.80 17.04 20.19
N GLY A 245 8.07 16.30 19.35
CA GLY A 245 8.61 15.68 18.14
C GLY A 245 7.89 16.20 16.91
N PHE A 246 8.65 16.51 15.85
CA PHE A 246 8.10 17.03 14.60
C PHE A 246 8.29 16.02 13.47
N THR A 247 7.25 15.84 12.67
CA THR A 247 7.31 15.14 11.38
C THR A 247 6.79 16.06 10.30
N SER A 248 7.60 16.33 9.28
CA SER A 248 7.21 17.14 8.13
C SER A 248 7.00 16.26 6.91
N TYR A 249 5.89 16.47 6.20
CA TYR A 249 5.63 15.82 4.92
C TYR A 249 5.43 16.89 3.86
N THR A 250 6.17 16.82 2.75
CA THR A 250 5.89 17.64 1.58
C THR A 250 4.85 16.95 0.72
N ALA A 251 3.94 17.72 0.11
CA ALA A 251 2.92 17.15 -0.79
C ALA A 251 3.56 16.33 -1.93
N ALA A 252 4.71 16.77 -2.44
CA ALA A 252 5.49 16.02 -3.43
C ALA A 252 5.88 14.61 -2.94
N ALA A 253 6.27 14.45 -1.67
CA ALA A 253 6.63 13.16 -1.09
C ALA A 253 5.41 12.23 -0.90
N LEU A 254 4.25 12.79 -0.53
CA LEU A 254 3.01 12.01 -0.34
C LEU A 254 2.40 11.50 -1.66
N TYR A 255 2.52 12.28 -2.74
CA TYR A 255 1.84 11.99 -4.01
C TYR A 255 2.71 11.25 -5.03
N THR A 256 4.04 11.41 -5.01
CA THR A 256 4.90 10.87 -6.07
C THR A 256 5.77 9.70 -5.63
N GLY A 257 5.88 9.44 -4.32
CA GLY A 257 6.84 8.45 -3.80
C GLY A 257 8.31 8.83 -3.99
N TYR A 258 8.61 9.97 -4.63
CA TYR A 258 9.94 10.53 -4.86
C TYR A 258 10.34 11.58 -3.80
N GLY A 259 9.83 11.45 -2.58
CA GLY A 259 10.44 12.11 -1.44
C GLY A 259 11.73 11.36 -1.10
N VAL A 260 12.89 11.99 -1.27
CA VAL A 260 14.08 11.57 -0.51
C VAL A 260 13.60 11.41 0.92
N ARG A 261 13.67 10.18 1.42
CA ARG A 261 13.21 9.78 2.74
C ARG A 261 14.15 10.39 3.77
N ASN A 262 14.12 11.72 3.90
CA ASN A 262 14.50 12.40 5.12
C ASN A 262 13.34 12.14 6.09
N ASP A 263 13.21 10.88 6.51
CA ASP A 263 12.64 10.53 7.81
C ASP A 263 13.62 11.08 8.86
N ALA A 264 13.81 12.40 8.89
CA ALA A 264 14.54 13.06 9.95
C ALA A 264 13.54 13.21 11.10
N VAL A 265 13.41 12.13 11.87
CA VAL A 265 12.90 12.25 13.23
C VAL A 265 13.97 13.00 14.01
N TYR A 266 13.83 14.31 14.10
CA TYR A 266 14.69 15.11 14.97
C TYR A 266 14.28 14.84 16.42
N TYR A 267 14.93 13.85 17.06
CA TYR A 267 14.96 13.76 18.50
C TYR A 267 15.90 14.85 19.02
N ILE A 268 15.35 16.01 19.37
CA ILE A 268 16.10 17.02 20.13
C ILE A 268 16.02 16.60 21.60
N TRP A 269 17.04 15.87 22.05
CA TRP A 269 17.31 15.66 23.48
C TRP A 269 18.00 16.91 24.02
N MET A 270 17.32 17.72 24.83
CA MET A 270 18.01 18.67 25.71
C MET A 270 18.30 17.94 27.02
N MET A 271 19.57 17.59 27.25
CA MET A 271 20.05 17.27 28.60
C MET A 271 19.96 18.54 29.44
N SER A 272 19.24 18.47 30.55
CA SER A 272 19.34 19.43 31.64
C SER A 272 20.78 19.41 32.19
N ILE A 273 21.46 20.55 32.11
CA ILE A 273 22.53 20.93 33.03
C ILE A 273 21.86 21.76 34.13
#